data_AF-A0A7V8YV36-F1
#
_entry.id   AF-A0A7V8YV36-F1
#
_cell.length_a   1.000
_cell.length_b   1.000
_cell.length_c   1.000
_cell.angle_alpha   90.00
_cell.angle_beta   90.00
_cell.angle_gamma   90.00
#
_symmetry.space_group_name_H-M   'P 1'
#
loop_
_entity.id
_entity.type
_entity.pdbx_description
1 polymer ?
#
loop_
_entity_poly.entity_id
_entity_poly.type
_entity_poly.pdbx_seq_one_letter_code
_entity_poly.pdbx_strand_id
1 'polypeptide(L)'
;MTALSRTAAHVRQPAVARLGALLLAASVPLLLLHVDRQPKLSIDLGGADVSLKLSDLAILALVVAAAAALVREGIDRLRPSLVVLVPILALLAWVGVGVVVGAASDRPYATGTHLVTAAGFVEYALIALAVAVLIRSAAALRLVLWTLVGWLAVLDVVALAQFAGAGGTAAGGRQPSWIGYHDFAAAGATTLAIGLVAVALGEERWPVGRLREV
;
A
#
# COMPACT_ATOMS: atom_id res chain seq x y z
N MET A 1 -35.67 32.92 12.72
CA MET A 1 -35.54 31.70 11.89
C MET A 1 -34.67 32.05 10.70
N THR A 2 -33.35 31.90 10.86
CA THR A 2 -32.36 32.52 9.97
C THR A 2 -31.51 31.42 9.36
N ALA A 3 -31.99 30.88 8.26
CA ALA A 3 -31.26 30.00 7.36
C ALA A 3 -30.40 30.88 6.43
N LEU A 4 -29.23 31.33 6.90
CA LEU A 4 -28.26 32.04 6.06
C LEU A 4 -26.84 31.61 6.43
N SER A 5 -26.08 31.26 5.39
CA SER A 5 -24.62 31.10 5.35
C SER A 5 -24.01 29.84 5.98
N ARG A 6 -24.43 28.65 5.52
CA ARG A 6 -23.44 27.58 5.27
C ARG A 6 -22.77 27.84 3.92
N THR A 7 -22.04 28.94 3.82
CA THR A 7 -21.10 29.14 2.72
C THR A 7 -20.10 28.00 2.86
N ALA A 8 -20.16 27.05 1.94
CA ALA A 8 -19.22 25.95 1.84
C ALA A 8 -17.82 26.55 1.72
N ALA A 9 -17.14 26.71 2.84
CA ALA A 9 -15.71 26.90 2.86
C ALA A 9 -15.13 25.62 2.25
N HIS A 10 -14.89 25.66 0.94
CA HIS A 10 -13.94 24.78 0.29
C HIS A 10 -12.60 25.06 0.97
N VAL A 11 -12.36 24.38 2.09
CA VAL A 11 -11.06 24.35 2.73
C VAL A 11 -10.13 23.79 1.67
N ARG A 12 -9.40 24.69 1.00
CA ARG A 12 -8.40 24.31 0.01
C ARG A 12 -7.43 23.40 0.74
N GLN A 13 -7.41 22.13 0.36
CA GLN A 13 -6.42 21.23 0.89
C GLN A 13 -5.03 21.76 0.51
N PRO A 14 -4.06 21.71 1.42
CA PRO A 14 -2.69 22.06 1.09
C PRO A 14 -2.22 21.20 -0.09
N ALA A 15 -1.48 21.82 -1.03
CA ALA A 15 -1.04 21.16 -2.25
C ALA A 15 -0.28 19.85 -2.00
N VAL A 16 0.45 19.77 -0.89
CA VAL A 16 1.18 18.57 -0.44
C VAL A 16 0.25 17.40 -0.13
N ALA A 17 -0.88 17.63 0.55
CA ALA A 17 -1.83 16.57 0.85
C ALA A 17 -2.51 16.03 -0.42
N ARG A 18 -2.78 16.91 -1.39
CA ARG A 18 -3.30 16.51 -2.71
C ARG A 18 -2.28 15.69 -3.49
N LEU A 19 -1.03 16.14 -3.52
CA LEU A 19 0.05 15.42 -4.18
C LEU A 19 0.30 14.06 -3.54
N GLY A 20 0.31 13.97 -2.20
CA GLY A 20 0.48 12.71 -1.48
C GLY A 20 -0.62 11.70 -1.80
N ALA A 21 -1.88 12.15 -1.89
CA ALA A 21 -2.99 11.29 -2.30
C ALA A 21 -2.88 10.80 -3.75
N LEU A 22 -2.45 11.69 -4.67
CA LEU A 22 -2.21 11.33 -6.07
C LEU A 22 -1.04 10.36 -6.21
N LEU A 23 0.05 10.57 -5.47
CA LEU A 23 1.19 9.66 -5.43
C LEU A 23 0.76 8.29 -4.90
N LEU A 24 0.03 8.23 -3.78
CA LEU A 24 -0.51 6.98 -3.26
C LEU A 24 -1.38 6.26 -4.30
N ALA A 25 -2.32 6.96 -4.92
CA ALA A 25 -3.18 6.39 -5.94
C ALA A 25 -2.36 5.86 -7.14
N ALA A 26 -1.41 6.64 -7.64
CA ALA A 26 -0.55 6.25 -8.76
C ALA A 26 0.37 5.07 -8.42
N SER A 27 0.77 4.92 -7.15
CA SER A 27 1.59 3.80 -6.69
C SER A 27 0.79 2.49 -6.57
N VAL A 28 -0.53 2.53 -6.37
CA VAL A 28 -1.34 1.30 -6.15
C VAL A 28 -1.15 0.26 -7.27
N PRO A 29 -1.28 0.60 -8.57
CA PRO A 29 -1.05 -0.38 -9.64
C PRO A 29 0.36 -0.96 -9.65
N LEU A 30 1.36 -0.14 -9.35
CA LEU A 30 2.76 -0.54 -9.36
C LEU A 30 3.10 -1.48 -8.21
N LEU A 31 2.58 -1.18 -7.02
CA LEU A 31 2.79 -1.98 -5.81
C LEU A 31 2.07 -3.33 -5.87
N LEU A 32 0.95 -3.40 -6.61
CA LEU A 32 0.16 -4.62 -6.79
C LEU A 32 0.52 -5.39 -8.06
N LEU A 33 1.55 -4.97 -8.80
CA LEU A 33 2.04 -5.73 -9.95
C LEU A 33 3.05 -6.77 -9.47
N HIS A 34 2.93 -8.01 -9.98
CA HIS A 34 3.83 -9.09 -9.62
C HIS A 34 5.29 -8.73 -9.94
N VAL A 35 6.20 -9.17 -9.07
CA VAL A 35 7.63 -8.82 -9.13
C VAL A 35 8.28 -9.13 -10.48
N ASP A 36 7.88 -10.24 -11.11
CA ASP A 36 8.42 -10.66 -12.42
C ASP A 36 7.92 -9.81 -13.59
N ARG A 37 6.87 -9.01 -13.37
CA ARG A 37 6.27 -8.11 -14.37
C ARG A 37 6.64 -6.65 -14.16
N GLN A 38 7.33 -6.33 -13.07
CA GLN A 38 7.74 -4.97 -12.80
C GLN A 38 8.92 -4.55 -13.70
N PRO A 39 8.86 -3.35 -14.30
CA PRO A 39 10.02 -2.77 -14.96
C PRO A 39 11.19 -2.67 -13.98
N LYS A 40 12.35 -3.18 -14.38
CA LYS A 40 13.60 -3.14 -13.61
C LYS A 40 14.70 -2.43 -14.39
N LEU A 41 15.42 -1.55 -13.70
CA LEU A 41 16.65 -0.93 -14.18
C LEU A 41 17.81 -1.61 -13.47
N SER A 42 18.62 -2.37 -14.21
CA SER A 42 19.85 -2.96 -13.67
C SER A 42 21.00 -1.99 -13.92
N ILE A 43 21.77 -1.70 -12.87
CA ILE A 43 22.99 -0.89 -12.95
C ILE A 43 24.12 -1.75 -12.40
N ASP A 44 25.15 -1.97 -13.22
CA ASP A 44 26.40 -2.60 -12.78
C ASP A 44 27.24 -1.54 -12.08
N LEU A 45 27.41 -1.69 -10.76
CA LEU A 45 28.21 -0.79 -9.93
C LEU A 45 29.35 -1.59 -9.32
N GLY A 46 30.51 -1.56 -9.99
CA GLY A 46 31.74 -2.18 -9.48
C GLY A 46 31.70 -3.72 -9.45
N GLY A 47 30.99 -4.36 -10.39
CA GLY A 47 30.89 -5.82 -10.47
C GLY A 47 29.75 -6.40 -9.64
N ALA A 48 28.90 -5.56 -9.05
CA ALA A 48 27.66 -5.95 -8.39
C ALA A 48 26.46 -5.47 -9.22
N ASP A 49 25.60 -6.42 -9.62
CA ASP A 49 24.33 -6.13 -10.27
C ASP A 49 23.32 -5.61 -9.24
N VAL A 50 23.06 -4.30 -9.28
CA VAL A 50 21.99 -3.69 -8.48
C VAL A 50 20.78 -3.49 -9.38
N SER A 51 19.70 -4.22 -9.10
CA SER A 51 18.43 -4.04 -9.80
C SER A 51 17.50 -3.13 -9.02
N LEU A 52 17.14 -2.00 -9.61
CA LEU A 52 16.15 -1.07 -9.08
C LEU A 52 14.79 -1.33 -9.74
N LYS A 53 13.76 -1.67 -8.96
CA LYS A 53 12.41 -1.87 -9.49
C LYS A 53 11.64 -0.56 -9.46
N LEU A 54 10.67 -0.43 -10.37
CA LEU A 54 9.76 0.71 -10.38
C LEU A 54 8.93 0.81 -9.08
N SER A 55 8.63 -0.33 -8.43
CA SER A 55 8.02 -0.35 -7.09
C SER A 55 8.88 0.35 -6.06
N ASP A 56 10.20 0.14 -6.09
CA ASP A 56 11.13 0.65 -5.08
C ASP A 56 11.18 2.18 -5.17
N LEU A 57 11.15 2.72 -6.40
CA LEU A 57 11.01 4.15 -6.66
C LEU A 57 9.67 4.71 -6.16
N ALA A 58 8.57 3.97 -6.34
CA ALA A 58 7.25 4.37 -5.86
C ALA A 58 7.21 4.40 -4.33
N ILE A 59 7.78 3.40 -3.65
CA ILE A 59 7.92 3.34 -2.19
C ILE A 59 8.76 4.52 -1.70
N LEU A 60 9.94 4.74 -2.30
CA LEU A 60 10.82 5.84 -1.95
C LEU A 60 10.12 7.19 -2.07
N ALA A 61 9.39 7.42 -3.17
CA ALA A 61 8.62 8.64 -3.37
C ALA A 61 7.56 8.86 -2.29
N LEU A 62 6.86 7.80 -1.87
CA LEU A 62 5.88 7.85 -0.78
C LEU A 62 6.53 8.17 0.56
N VAL A 63 7.66 7.54 0.87
CA VAL A 63 8.42 7.78 2.10
C VAL A 63 8.94 9.21 2.15
N VAL A 64 9.52 9.71 1.06
CA VAL A 64 10.00 11.10 0.96
C VAL A 64 8.84 12.08 1.12
N ALA A 65 7.69 11.83 0.47
CA ALA A 65 6.51 12.67 0.61
C ALA A 65 5.99 12.70 2.07
N ALA A 66 5.94 11.54 2.73
CA ALA A 66 5.53 11.44 4.13
C ALA A 66 6.51 12.15 5.07
N ALA A 67 7.81 11.96 4.88
CA ALA A 67 8.84 12.66 5.64
C ALA A 67 8.75 14.19 5.45
N ALA A 68 8.58 14.65 4.21
CA ALA A 68 8.40 16.07 3.92
C ALA A 68 7.14 16.65 4.59
N ALA A 69 6.04 15.89 4.63
CA ALA A 69 4.84 16.29 5.36
C ALA A 69 5.09 16.39 6.88
N LEU A 70 5.79 15.43 7.47
CA LEU A 70 6.14 15.44 8.91
C LEU A 70 7.06 16.61 9.27
N VAL A 71 8.06 16.91 8.44
CA VAL A 71 8.97 18.05 8.65
C VAL A 71 8.22 19.38 8.59
N ARG A 72 7.27 19.51 7.66
CA ARG A 72 6.55 20.79 7.43
C ARG A 72 5.39 21.01 8.40
N GLU A 73 4.72 19.94 8.82
CA GLU A 73 3.43 20.02 9.49
C GLU A 73 3.47 19.40 10.90
N GLY A 74 4.64 18.89 11.32
CA GLY A 74 4.93 18.41 12.67
C GLY A 74 4.63 16.92 12.89
N ILE A 75 5.32 16.34 13.89
CA ILE A 75 5.17 14.92 14.28
C ILE A 75 3.81 14.61 14.90
N ASP A 76 3.08 15.62 15.39
CA ASP A 76 1.72 15.45 15.93
C ASP A 76 0.76 14.85 14.90
N ARG A 77 1.12 14.90 13.61
CA ARG A 77 0.41 14.18 12.54
C ARG A 77 0.36 12.67 12.72
N LEU A 78 1.32 12.09 13.42
CA LEU A 78 1.37 10.66 13.70
C LEU A 78 0.48 10.26 14.87
N ARG A 79 0.06 11.20 15.74
CA ARG A 79 -0.71 10.87 16.95
C ARG A 79 -1.96 10.03 16.68
N PRO A 80 -2.82 10.37 15.71
CA PRO A 80 -4.00 9.56 15.42
C PRO A 80 -3.65 8.15 14.90
N SER A 81 -2.44 7.99 14.37
CA SER A 81 -1.95 6.78 13.71
C SER A 81 -1.09 5.91 14.62
N LEU A 82 -0.81 6.33 15.87
CA LEU A 82 0.01 5.56 16.80
C LEU A 82 -0.56 4.17 17.09
N VAL A 83 -1.88 4.02 17.05
CA VAL A 83 -2.55 2.71 17.20
C VAL A 83 -2.13 1.74 16.09
N VAL A 84 -1.90 2.24 14.88
CA VAL A 84 -1.44 1.42 13.73
C VAL A 84 0.05 1.11 13.84
N LEU A 85 0.84 1.96 14.50
CA LEU A 85 2.27 1.69 14.72
C LEU A 85 2.51 0.49 15.64
N VAL A 86 1.65 0.23 16.60
CA VAL A 86 1.82 -0.91 17.53
C VAL A 86 1.92 -2.25 16.79
N PRO A 87 0.94 -2.66 15.94
CA PRO A 87 1.05 -3.92 15.20
C PRO A 87 2.20 -3.91 14.18
N ILE A 88 2.53 -2.76 13.58
CA ILE A 88 3.68 -2.64 12.68
C ILE A 88 4.98 -2.96 13.42
N LEU A 89 5.22 -2.30 14.54
CA LEU A 89 6.44 -2.48 15.34
C LEU A 89 6.50 -3.90 15.92
N ALA A 90 5.37 -4.46 16.35
CA ALA A 90 5.30 -5.84 16.82
C ALA A 90 5.67 -6.84 15.71
N LEU A 91 5.17 -6.65 14.49
CA LEU A 91 5.53 -7.48 13.34
C LEU A 91 7.03 -7.36 13.00
N LEU A 92 7.56 -6.14 12.94
CA LEU A 92 8.98 -5.91 12.65
C LEU A 92 9.89 -6.50 13.73
N ALA A 93 9.51 -6.37 15.00
CA ALA A 93 10.22 -7.01 16.11
C ALA A 93 10.19 -8.53 15.99
N TRP A 94 9.03 -9.11 15.66
CA TRP A 94 8.90 -10.55 15.44
C TRP A 94 9.79 -11.05 14.29
N VAL A 95 9.80 -10.35 13.16
CA VAL A 95 10.68 -10.66 12.02
C VAL A 95 12.15 -10.54 12.43
N GLY A 96 12.53 -9.47 13.13
CA GLY A 96 13.90 -9.27 13.63
C GLY A 96 14.35 -10.37 14.59
N VAL A 97 13.49 -10.75 15.54
CA VAL A 97 13.73 -11.88 16.45
C VAL A 97 13.93 -13.17 15.66
N GLY A 98 13.10 -13.43 14.64
CA GLY A 98 13.26 -14.60 13.76
C GLY A 98 14.63 -14.64 13.08
N VAL A 99 15.12 -13.50 12.58
CA VAL A 99 16.46 -13.41 11.98
C VAL A 99 17.56 -13.67 13.00
N VAL A 100 17.46 -13.08 14.20
CA VAL A 100 18.45 -13.26 15.28
C VAL A 100 18.48 -14.71 15.77
N VAL A 101 17.32 -15.32 16.02
CA VAL A 101 17.21 -16.71 16.47
C VAL A 101 17.76 -17.67 15.41
N GLY A 102 17.43 -17.44 14.13
CA GLY A 102 17.98 -18.23 13.03
C GLY A 102 19.51 -18.12 12.95
N ALA A 103 20.04 -16.89 13.03
CA ALA A 103 21.48 -16.64 12.97
C ALA A 103 22.25 -17.19 14.19
N ALA A 104 21.60 -17.29 15.35
CA ALA A 104 22.18 -17.86 16.57
C ALA A 104 22.02 -19.40 16.67
N SER A 105 21.32 -20.02 15.72
CA SER A 105 21.09 -21.47 15.74
C SER A 105 22.28 -22.25 15.16
N ASP A 106 22.47 -23.49 15.59
CA ASP A 106 23.49 -24.39 15.05
C ASP A 106 23.20 -24.90 13.63
N ARG A 107 22.13 -24.42 13.00
CA ARG A 107 21.69 -24.85 11.66
C ARG A 107 22.25 -23.89 10.59
N PRO A 108 22.52 -24.38 9.37
CA PRO A 108 22.85 -23.50 8.26
C PRO A 108 21.70 -22.52 8.01
N TYR A 109 21.95 -21.24 8.30
CA TYR A 109 20.98 -20.15 8.15
C TYR A 109 21.53 -19.07 7.22
N ALA A 110 20.80 -18.75 6.16
CA ALA A 110 21.21 -17.76 5.17
C ALA A 110 20.90 -16.34 5.65
N THR A 111 21.61 -15.88 6.70
CA THR A 111 21.33 -14.61 7.40
C THR A 111 21.22 -13.42 6.43
N GLY A 112 22.11 -13.34 5.43
CA GLY A 112 22.08 -12.26 4.42
C GLY A 112 20.75 -12.21 3.65
N THR A 113 20.29 -13.35 3.13
CA THR A 113 19.00 -13.45 2.42
C THR A 113 17.84 -13.08 3.33
N HIS A 114 17.87 -13.54 4.58
CA HIS A 114 16.79 -13.23 5.52
C HIS A 114 16.79 -11.78 5.99
N LEU A 115 17.94 -11.12 6.04
CA LEU A 115 18.03 -9.67 6.29
C LEU A 115 17.44 -8.87 5.12
N VAL A 116 17.69 -9.28 3.87
CA VAL A 116 17.07 -8.65 2.70
C VAL A 116 15.54 -8.79 2.76
N THR A 117 15.03 -9.98 3.11
CA THR A 117 13.59 -10.17 3.33
C THR A 117 13.06 -9.29 4.47
N ALA A 118 13.78 -9.19 5.59
CA ALA A 118 13.40 -8.33 6.70
C ALA A 118 13.37 -6.85 6.32
N ALA A 119 14.32 -6.39 5.49
CA ALA A 119 14.31 -5.04 4.94
C ALA A 119 13.05 -4.79 4.09
N GLY A 120 12.61 -5.77 3.30
CA GLY A 120 11.34 -5.69 2.58
C GLY A 120 10.12 -5.49 3.50
N PHE A 121 10.09 -6.15 4.68
CA PHE A 121 9.05 -5.88 5.68
C PHE A 121 9.08 -4.44 6.21
N VAL A 122 10.28 -3.86 6.39
CA VAL A 122 10.43 -2.45 6.77
C VAL A 122 9.88 -1.54 5.67
N GLU A 123 10.14 -1.83 4.40
CA GLU A 123 9.57 -1.07 3.29
C GLU A 123 8.03 -1.07 3.31
N TYR A 124 7.40 -2.23 3.50
CA TYR A 124 5.94 -2.31 3.64
C TYR A 124 5.40 -1.56 4.87
N ALA A 125 6.12 -1.62 5.99
CA ALA A 125 5.78 -0.85 7.18
C ALA A 125 5.83 0.66 6.93
N LEU A 126 6.82 1.12 6.17
CA LEU A 126 6.96 2.52 5.78
C LEU A 126 5.82 2.98 4.86
N ILE A 127 5.33 2.12 3.96
CA ILE A 127 4.13 2.42 3.16
C ILE A 127 2.91 2.62 4.06
N ALA A 128 2.68 1.73 5.03
CA ALA A 128 1.56 1.84 5.95
C ALA A 128 1.63 3.16 6.75
N LEU A 129 2.83 3.56 7.19
CA LEU A 129 3.05 4.84 7.83
C LEU A 129 2.81 6.03 6.89
N ALA A 130 3.29 5.95 5.65
CA ALA A 130 3.09 6.98 4.64
C ALA A 130 1.60 7.19 4.35
N VAL A 131 0.82 6.12 4.21
CA VAL A 131 -0.65 6.19 4.07
C VAL A 131 -1.27 6.97 5.23
N ALA A 132 -0.88 6.66 6.47
CA ALA A 132 -1.43 7.30 7.66
C ALA A 132 -1.06 8.79 7.78
N VAL A 133 0.09 9.20 7.24
CA VAL A 133 0.55 10.59 7.22
C VAL A 133 -0.08 11.38 6.06
N LEU A 134 -0.18 10.79 4.88
CA LEU A 134 -0.55 11.47 3.64
C LEU A 134 -2.07 11.56 3.44
N ILE A 135 -2.85 10.58 3.91
CA ILE A 135 -4.31 10.60 3.77
C ILE A 135 -4.93 11.45 4.88
N ARG A 136 -5.26 12.70 4.56
CA ARG A 136 -5.83 13.67 5.54
C ARG A 136 -7.26 14.10 5.25
N SER A 137 -7.90 13.53 4.23
CA SER A 137 -9.27 13.87 3.89
C SER A 137 -10.04 12.67 3.35
N ALA A 138 -11.36 12.72 3.51
CA ALA A 138 -12.28 11.77 2.90
C ALA A 138 -12.10 11.70 1.37
N ALA A 139 -11.88 12.84 0.71
CA ALA A 139 -11.66 12.88 -0.73
C ALA A 139 -10.37 12.15 -1.16
N ALA A 140 -9.27 12.36 -0.42
CA ALA A 140 -8.02 11.65 -0.66
C ALA A 140 -8.17 10.14 -0.43
N LEU A 141 -8.81 9.75 0.68
CA LEU A 141 -9.10 8.34 0.96
C LEU A 141 -9.96 7.73 -0.14
N ARG A 142 -11.00 8.44 -0.59
CA ARG A 142 -11.91 8.01 -1.64
C ARG A 142 -11.18 7.81 -2.97
N LEU A 143 -10.25 8.70 -3.32
CA LEU A 143 -9.42 8.56 -4.52
C LEU A 143 -8.57 7.27 -4.46
N VAL A 144 -7.88 7.03 -3.34
CA VAL A 144 -7.05 5.83 -3.16
C VAL A 144 -7.91 4.57 -3.19
N LEU A 145 -9.05 4.55 -2.49
CA LEU A 145 -9.97 3.42 -2.48
C LEU A 145 -10.56 3.14 -3.86
N TRP A 146 -10.98 4.16 -4.62
CA TRP A 146 -11.47 3.96 -5.99
C TRP A 146 -10.37 3.46 -6.92
N THR A 147 -9.14 3.95 -6.76
CA THR A 147 -8.01 3.48 -7.55
C THR A 147 -7.70 2.02 -7.23
N LEU A 148 -7.73 1.64 -5.95
CA LEU A 148 -7.62 0.25 -5.51
C LEU A 148 -8.72 -0.62 -6.12
N VAL A 149 -9.99 -0.25 -5.95
CA VAL A 149 -11.13 -1.00 -6.52
C VAL A 149 -11.03 -1.13 -8.04
N GLY A 150 -10.71 -0.04 -8.74
CA GLY A 150 -10.56 -0.06 -10.19
C GLY A 150 -9.42 -0.97 -10.64
N TRP A 151 -8.29 -0.93 -9.95
CA TRP A 151 -7.16 -1.81 -10.25
C TRP A 151 -7.46 -3.28 -9.94
N LEU A 152 -8.13 -3.57 -8.83
CA LEU A 152 -8.54 -4.92 -8.48
C LEU A 152 -9.53 -5.49 -9.50
N ALA A 153 -10.47 -4.69 -9.99
CA ALA A 153 -11.36 -5.11 -11.07
C ALA A 153 -10.58 -5.45 -12.37
N VAL A 154 -9.52 -4.70 -12.68
CA VAL A 154 -8.61 -5.05 -13.79
C VAL A 154 -7.91 -6.39 -13.53
N LEU A 155 -7.41 -6.62 -12.32
CA LEU A 155 -6.78 -7.88 -11.95
C LEU A 155 -7.76 -9.06 -12.02
N ASP A 156 -9.01 -8.88 -11.60
CA ASP A 156 -10.07 -9.89 -11.70
C ASP A 156 -10.36 -10.25 -13.16
N VAL A 157 -10.50 -9.25 -14.04
CA VAL A 157 -10.72 -9.47 -15.48
C VAL A 157 -9.54 -10.23 -16.09
N VAL A 158 -8.31 -9.86 -15.75
CA VAL A 158 -7.11 -10.57 -16.22
C VAL A 158 -7.07 -12.00 -15.69
N ALA A 159 -7.37 -12.21 -14.41
CA ALA A 159 -7.40 -13.54 -13.80
C ALA A 159 -8.46 -14.43 -14.45
N LEU A 160 -9.65 -13.90 -14.73
CA LEU A 160 -10.71 -14.62 -15.45
C LEU A 160 -10.30 -14.96 -16.89
N ALA A 161 -9.65 -14.03 -17.60
CA ALA A 161 -9.12 -14.29 -18.93
C ALA A 161 -8.06 -15.40 -18.92
N GLN A 162 -7.15 -15.37 -17.94
CA GLN A 162 -6.11 -16.39 -17.77
C GLN A 162 -6.71 -17.75 -17.41
N PHE A 163 -7.72 -17.77 -16.54
CA PHE A 163 -8.48 -18.98 -16.21
C PHE A 163 -9.18 -19.57 -17.44
N ALA A 164 -9.69 -18.71 -18.34
CA ALA A 164 -10.28 -19.10 -19.61
C ALA A 164 -9.25 -19.52 -20.69
N GLY A 165 -7.95 -19.50 -20.38
CA GLY A 165 -6.87 -19.96 -21.26
C GLY A 165 -6.11 -18.85 -22.01
N ALA A 166 -6.42 -17.56 -21.77
CA ALA A 166 -5.64 -16.47 -22.33
C ALA A 166 -4.21 -16.47 -21.73
N GLY A 167 -3.18 -16.41 -22.59
CA GLY A 167 -1.78 -16.39 -22.14
C GLY A 167 -1.11 -17.76 -22.01
N GLY A 168 -1.76 -18.85 -22.48
CA GLY A 168 -1.06 -20.08 -22.87
C GLY A 168 -0.67 -21.06 -21.76
N THR A 169 -1.16 -20.89 -20.53
CA THR A 169 -0.95 -21.90 -19.48
C THR A 169 -2.01 -22.97 -19.51
N ALA A 170 -1.58 -24.23 -19.65
CA ALA A 170 -2.46 -25.38 -19.63
C ALA A 170 -3.30 -25.44 -18.34
N ALA A 171 -4.58 -25.80 -18.48
CA ALA A 171 -5.46 -26.05 -17.35
C ALA A 171 -4.82 -27.10 -16.41
N GLY A 172 -4.73 -26.77 -15.11
CA GLY A 172 -4.08 -27.62 -14.10
C GLY A 172 -2.62 -27.29 -13.77
N GLY A 173 -1.98 -26.36 -14.51
CA GLY A 173 -0.65 -25.83 -14.16
C GLY A 173 -0.70 -24.70 -13.13
N ARG A 174 0.47 -24.26 -12.64
CA ARG A 174 0.59 -23.05 -11.79
C ARG A 174 0.09 -21.86 -12.60
N GLN A 175 -1.09 -21.34 -12.25
CA GLN A 175 -1.72 -20.31 -13.05
C GLN A 175 -0.88 -19.02 -13.00
N PRO A 176 -0.56 -18.42 -14.16
CA PRO A 176 0.07 -17.13 -14.21
C PRO A 176 -1.00 -16.15 -13.78
N SER A 177 -0.78 -15.40 -12.70
CA SER A 177 -1.60 -14.23 -12.42
C SER A 177 -0.68 -13.02 -12.36
N TRP A 178 -1.20 -11.86 -12.76
CA TRP A 178 -0.43 -10.61 -12.76
C TRP A 178 0.00 -10.15 -11.37
N ILE A 179 -0.49 -10.79 -10.32
CA ILE A 179 -0.13 -10.49 -8.93
C ILE A 179 0.39 -11.74 -8.17
N GLY A 180 0.05 -12.97 -8.57
CA GLY A 180 0.28 -14.20 -7.81
C GLY A 180 -1.02 -14.73 -7.17
N TYR A 181 -1.21 -16.04 -7.01
CA TYR A 181 -2.48 -16.58 -6.46
C TYR A 181 -2.64 -16.28 -4.95
N HIS A 182 -1.54 -16.29 -4.19
CA HIS A 182 -1.54 -15.88 -2.78
C HIS A 182 -1.88 -14.39 -2.64
N ASP A 183 -1.29 -13.55 -3.49
CA ASP A 183 -1.49 -12.10 -3.44
C ASP A 183 -2.89 -11.71 -3.94
N PHE A 184 -3.44 -12.44 -4.91
CA PHE A 184 -4.83 -12.28 -5.35
C PHE A 184 -5.82 -12.60 -4.22
N ALA A 185 -5.59 -13.70 -3.49
CA ALA A 185 -6.40 -14.04 -2.31
C ALA A 185 -6.27 -12.97 -1.21
N ALA A 186 -5.07 -12.46 -0.96
CA ALA A 186 -4.83 -11.38 0.00
C ALA A 186 -5.54 -10.08 -0.39
N ALA A 187 -5.53 -9.72 -1.68
CA ALA A 187 -6.22 -8.57 -2.23
C ALA A 187 -7.75 -8.69 -2.10
N GLY A 188 -8.30 -9.87 -2.40
CA GLY A 188 -9.71 -10.18 -2.17
C GLY A 188 -10.11 -10.07 -0.70
N ALA A 189 -9.32 -10.66 0.20
CA ALA A 189 -9.56 -10.59 1.64
C ALA A 189 -9.50 -9.15 2.18
N THR A 190 -8.56 -8.34 1.68
CA THR A 190 -8.43 -6.92 2.04
C THR A 190 -9.64 -6.12 1.58
N THR A 191 -10.11 -6.35 0.35
CA THR A 191 -11.32 -5.69 -0.19
C THR A 191 -12.55 -6.04 0.62
N LEU A 192 -12.70 -7.33 0.96
CA LEU A 192 -13.78 -7.79 1.83
C LEU A 192 -13.70 -7.13 3.21
N ALA A 193 -12.51 -7.06 3.81
CA ALA A 193 -12.32 -6.42 5.11
C ALA A 193 -12.69 -4.93 5.07
N ILE A 194 -12.27 -4.19 4.03
CA ILE A 194 -12.65 -2.78 3.83
C ILE A 194 -14.16 -2.66 3.69
N GLY A 195 -14.81 -3.53 2.93
CA GLY A 195 -16.27 -3.57 2.76
C GLY A 195 -17.00 -3.83 4.08
N LEU A 196 -16.55 -4.81 4.87
CA LEU A 196 -17.11 -5.11 6.18
C LEU A 196 -16.94 -3.94 7.16
N VAL A 197 -15.80 -3.27 7.15
CA VAL A 197 -15.57 -2.06 7.95
C VAL A 197 -16.50 -0.92 7.52
N ALA A 198 -16.69 -0.72 6.22
CA ALA A 198 -17.62 0.29 5.70
C ALA A 198 -19.07 0.01 6.13
N VAL A 199 -19.50 -1.26 6.07
CA VAL A 199 -20.84 -1.69 6.55
C VAL A 199 -20.97 -1.49 8.07
N ALA A 200 -19.97 -1.92 8.84
CA ALA A 200 -20.00 -1.82 10.31
C ALA A 200 -20.01 -0.37 10.82
N LEU A 201 -19.34 0.54 10.11
CA LEU A 201 -19.32 1.97 10.46
C LEU A 201 -20.61 2.69 10.01
N GLY A 202 -21.30 2.21 8.97
CA GLY A 202 -22.50 2.85 8.42
C GLY A 202 -22.22 4.20 7.76
N GLU A 203 -23.21 4.79 7.08
CA GLU A 203 -23.02 6.02 6.29
C GLU A 203 -22.60 7.23 7.15
N GLU A 204 -23.04 7.30 8.41
CA GLU A 204 -22.77 8.43 9.30
C GLU A 204 -21.33 8.48 9.80
N ARG A 205 -20.72 7.32 10.08
CA ARG A 205 -19.35 7.23 10.62
C ARG A 205 -18.33 6.88 9.54
N TRP A 206 -18.78 6.39 8.38
CA TRP A 206 -17.89 6.14 7.24
C TRP A 206 -17.46 7.47 6.62
N PRO A 207 -16.16 7.80 6.61
CA PRO A 207 -15.68 9.08 6.10
C PRO A 207 -16.02 9.30 4.62
N VAL A 208 -16.36 8.25 3.86
CA VAL A 208 -16.73 8.33 2.44
C VAL A 208 -18.24 8.51 2.22
N GLY A 209 -19.09 8.18 3.20
CA GLY A 209 -20.56 8.17 3.07
C GLY A 209 -21.22 9.56 3.07
N ARG A 210 -20.54 10.57 3.60
CA ARG A 210 -21.09 11.92 3.86
C ARG A 210 -21.28 12.84 2.62
N LEU A 211 -21.50 12.27 1.44
CA LEU A 211 -21.59 13.02 0.17
C LEU A 211 -22.93 12.89 -0.57
N ARG A 212 -24.02 12.50 0.12
CA ARG A 212 -25.37 12.53 -0.46
C ARG A 212 -26.14 13.84 -0.26
N GLU A 213 -25.54 14.84 0.39
CA GLU A 213 -26.17 16.15 0.61
C GLU A 213 -25.26 17.30 0.13
N VAL A 214 -25.02 17.38 -1.18
CA VAL A 214 -24.68 18.64 -1.87
C VAL A 214 -25.37 18.65 -3.22
#